data_AF-A0A964BNS0-F1
#
_entry.id   AF-A0A964BNS0-F1
#
_cell.length_a   1.000
_cell.length_b   1.000
_cell.length_c   1.000
_cell.angle_alpha   90.00
_cell.angle_beta   90.00
_cell.angle_gamma   90.00
#
_symmetry.space_group_name_H-M   'P 1'
#
loop_
_entity.id
_entity.type
_entity.pdbx_description
1 polymer ?
#
loop_
_entity_poly.entity_id
_entity_poly.type
_entity_poly.pdbx_seq_one_letter_code
_entity_poly.pdbx_strand_id
1 'polypeptide(L)' 'MEAAILLADLPEAYAMFKPLVDVLPVIPVFFLALAFVWQAAVGFK' A
#
# COMPACT_ATOMS: atom_id res chain seq x y z
N MET A 1 -8.33 -19.53 -1.62
CA MET A 1 -8.46 -18.31 -0.79
C MET A 1 -8.90 -17.22 -1.73
N GLU A 2 -10.21 -16.95 -1.80
CA GLU A 2 -10.73 -15.87 -2.62
C GLU A 2 -10.26 -14.55 -2.00
N ALA A 3 -9.30 -13.90 -2.64
CA ALA A 3 -9.07 -12.49 -2.41
C ALA A 3 -10.24 -11.76 -3.09
N ALA A 4 -11.42 -11.82 -2.46
CA ALA A 4 -12.53 -10.97 -2.81
C ALA A 4 -12.13 -9.53 -2.43
N ILE A 5 -11.47 -8.84 -3.35
CA ILE A 5 -11.50 -7.38 -3.36
C ILE A 5 -12.98 -7.06 -3.52
N LEU A 6 -13.61 -6.63 -2.43
CA LEU A 6 -14.97 -6.12 -2.48
C LEU A 6 -14.96 -4.97 -3.49
N LEU A 7 -15.48 -5.22 -4.69
CA LEU A 7 -15.68 -4.26 -5.78
C LEU A 7 -16.85 -3.32 -5.42
N ALA A 8 -16.79 -2.72 -4.24
CA ALA A 8 -17.71 -1.68 -3.82
C ALA A 8 -17.04 -0.32 -4.04
N ASP A 9 -17.73 0.59 -4.71
CA ASP A 9 -17.27 1.97 -4.82
C ASP A 9 -17.20 2.62 -3.44
N LEU A 10 -16.32 3.63 -3.33
CA LEU A 10 -16.29 4.47 -2.14
C LEU A 10 -17.63 5.23 -2.01
N PRO A 11 -18.10 5.50 -0.78
CA PRO A 11 -19.21 6.42 -0.60
C PRO A 11 -18.90 7.77 -1.24
N GLU A 12 -19.93 8.49 -1.70
CA GLU A 12 -19.78 9.74 -2.46
C GLU A 12 -18.90 10.79 -1.76
N ALA A 13 -19.01 10.90 -0.43
CA ALA A 13 -18.18 11.79 0.39
C ALA A 13 -16.67 11.48 0.31
N TYR A 14 -16.28 10.27 -0.12
CA TYR A 14 -14.90 9.82 -0.23
C TYR A 14 -14.43 9.63 -1.68
N ALA A 15 -15.27 9.93 -2.67
CA ALA A 15 -14.95 9.70 -4.08
C ALA A 15 -13.64 10.39 -4.53
N MET A 16 -13.34 11.57 -3.98
CA MET A 16 -12.08 12.29 -4.23
C MET A 16 -10.83 11.49 -3.82
N PHE A 17 -10.94 10.60 -2.83
CA PHE A 17 -9.84 9.78 -2.32
C PHE A 17 -9.67 8.45 -3.05
N LYS A 18 -10.52 8.14 -4.05
CA LYS A 18 -10.39 6.91 -4.82
C LYS A 18 -8.97 6.66 -5.35
N PRO A 19 -8.27 7.66 -5.94
CA PRO A 19 -6.90 7.44 -6.41
C PRO A 19 -5.92 7.09 -5.28
N LEU A 20 -6.13 7.61 -4.06
CA LEU A 20 -5.31 7.27 -2.90
C LEU A 20 -5.58 5.83 -2.46
N VAL A 21 -6.86 5.44 -2.35
CA VAL A 21 -7.28 4.09 -1.94
C VAL A 21 -6.75 3.04 -2.91
N ASP A 22 -6.74 3.34 -4.22
CA ASP A 22 -6.19 2.45 -5.25
C ASP A 22 -4.68 2.16 -5.03
N VAL A 23 -3.94 3.02 -4.33
CA VAL A 23 -2.49 2.85 -4.03
C VAL A 23 -2.24 2.18 -2.67
N LEU A 24 -3.16 2.26 -1.70
CA LEU A 24 -2.98 1.70 -0.35
C LEU A 24 -2.56 0.21 -0.33
N PRO A 25 -3.06 -0.68 -1.21
CA PRO A 25 -2.64 -2.09 -1.24
C PRO A 25 -1.15 -2.31 -1.52
N VAL A 26 -0.44 -1.32 -2.05
CA VAL A 26 1.00 -1.40 -2.35
C VAL A 26 1.86 -1.15 -1.10
N ILE A 27 1.31 -0.51 -0.05
CA ILE A 27 2.04 -0.13 1.17
C ILE A 27 2.85 -1.29 1.80
N PRO A 28 2.35 -2.54 1.91
CA PRO A 28 3.13 -3.65 2.46
C PRO A 28 4.43 -3.92 1.69
N VAL A 29 4.44 -3.73 0.37
CA VAL A 29 5.64 -3.88 -0.46
C VAL A 29 6.65 -2.76 -0.17
N PHE A 30 6.16 -1.54 0.10
CA PHE A 30 7.05 -0.44 0.51
C PHE A 30 7.70 -0.68 1.86
N PHE A 31 7.05 -1.37 2.81
CA PHE A 31 7.70 -1.76 4.06
C PHE A 31 8.83 -2.76 3.84
N LEU A 32 8.65 -3.73 2.93
CA LEU A 32 9.73 -4.63 2.53
C LEU A 32 10.88 -3.85 1.89
N ALA A 33 10.59 -2.96 0.94
CA ALA A 33 11.60 -2.11 0.31
C ALA A 33 12.32 -1.22 1.33
N LEU A 34 11.59 -0.67 2.30
CA LEU A 34 12.14 0.15 3.38
C LEU A 34 13.12 -0.63 4.26
N ALA A 35 12.90 -1.93 4.48
CA ALA A 35 13.86 -2.75 5.22
C ALA A 35 15.22 -2.80 4.51
N PHE A 36 15.24 -2.91 3.17
CA PHE A 36 16.48 -2.85 2.39
C PHE A 36 17.10 -1.45 2.37
N VAL A 37 16.30 -0.40 2.29
CA VAL A 37 16.78 0.99 2.42
C VAL A 37 17.45 1.21 3.77
N TRP A 38 16.81 0.74 4.85
CA TRP A 38 17.36 0.83 6.20
C TRP A 38 18.66 0.03 6.33
N GLN A 39 18.68 -1.22 5.86
CA GLN A 39 19.88 -2.04 5.87
C GLN A 39 21.03 -1.41 5.08
N ALA A 40 20.75 -0.84 3.90
CA ALA A 40 21.74 -0.09 3.14
C ALA A 40 22.27 1.14 3.90
N ALA A 41 21.41 1.86 4.63
CA ALA A 41 21.80 3.04 5.42
C ALA A 41 22.73 2.71 6.59
N VAL A 42 22.61 1.51 7.18
CA VAL A 42 23.50 1.03 8.25
C VAL A 42 24.67 0.18 7.74
N GLY A 43 24.78 0.01 6.43
CA GLY A 43 25.88 -0.68 5.75
C GLY A 43 25.78 -2.21 5.78
N PHE A 44 24.56 -2.77 5.82
CA PHE A 44 24.30 -4.22 5.87
C PHE A 44 25.12 -4.95 6.96
N LYS A 45 25.13 -4.37 8.17
CA LYS A 45 25.75 -4.96 9.36
C LYS A 45 24.80 -5.88 10.10
#